data_AF-A0A097QRZ5-F1
#
_entry.id   AF-A0A097QRZ5-F1
#
_cell.length_a   1.000
_cell.length_b   1.000
_cell.length_c   1.000
_cell.angle_alpha   90.00
_cell.angle_beta   90.00
_cell.angle_gamma   90.00
#
_symmetry.space_group_name_H-M   'P 1'
#
loop_
_entity.id
_entity.type
_entity.pdbx_description
1 polymer ?
#
loop_
_entity_poly.entity_id
_entity_poly.type
_entity_poly.pdbx_seq_one_letter_code
_entity_poly.pdbx_strand_id
1 'polypeptide(L)'
;MGWKRFLAVALVVLFLGMALRGASAAASFVNATANGTVKVPQEFSPEKGPGGEVQPQFGGATVVVEPFLEVFVPGIGWIVAIGSIVAAIAKYVYSKPVSEFTEAFVSEIPDKIKDGNQELAKGVKMNFWGSKAEIGYGYVKKKWWGLKKEAVIVKPIITITRDEVKAVEDLFSPKEYGKLLAQAYLNGWDANKAKKLAKEFDKQYKNFRVKFRGRYACGSYFPEGDVIIEKGNDKYGAVHFIKRHILRQRLGKKGKLTVFPSDWSADFILSLIGETIKKGRIDCSDPEHTPRKFVVEKRFGYFRGKWIGRKVRVVLSYDRARGIYKFITAYLD
;
A
#
# COMPACT_ATOMS: atom_id res chain seq x y z
N MET A 1 -6.90 -40.15 -9.26
CA MET A 1 -5.54 -40.57 -8.85
C MET A 1 -4.64 -39.34 -8.84
N GLY A 2 -4.30 -38.66 -7.75
CA GLY A 2 -4.63 -38.77 -6.34
C GLY A 2 -3.55 -37.97 -5.60
N TRP A 3 -3.83 -36.71 -5.25
CA TRP A 3 -2.96 -35.76 -4.52
C TRP A 3 -2.16 -36.39 -3.36
N LYS A 4 -2.72 -37.43 -2.74
CA LYS A 4 -2.07 -38.26 -1.71
C LYS A 4 -0.75 -38.91 -2.16
N ARG A 5 -0.61 -39.28 -3.44
CA ARG A 5 0.63 -39.87 -4.00
C ARG A 5 1.73 -38.81 -4.19
N PHE A 6 1.37 -37.58 -4.58
CA PHE A 6 2.32 -36.47 -4.67
C PHE A 6 2.83 -36.04 -3.29
N LEU A 7 1.93 -36.02 -2.29
CA LEU A 7 2.30 -35.70 -0.91
C LEU A 7 3.20 -36.77 -0.29
N ALA A 8 2.95 -38.04 -0.60
CA ALA A 8 3.81 -39.15 -0.17
C ALA A 8 5.19 -39.10 -0.84
N VAL A 9 5.27 -38.80 -2.14
CA VAL A 9 6.57 -38.65 -2.84
C VAL A 9 7.35 -37.44 -2.32
N ALA A 10 6.69 -36.31 -2.04
CA ALA A 10 7.35 -35.15 -1.45
C ALA A 10 7.86 -35.42 -0.02
N LEU A 11 7.10 -36.14 0.80
CA LEU A 11 7.52 -36.55 2.15
C LEU A 11 8.68 -37.56 2.11
N VAL A 12 8.64 -38.53 1.20
CA VAL A 12 9.72 -39.52 1.05
C VAL A 12 11.02 -38.86 0.55
N VAL A 13 10.95 -37.89 -0.36
CA VAL A 13 12.12 -37.10 -0.78
C VAL A 13 12.66 -36.23 0.36
N LEU A 14 11.78 -35.70 1.23
CA LEU A 14 12.17 -34.95 2.43
C LEU A 14 12.89 -35.83 3.47
N PHE A 15 12.43 -37.07 3.70
CA PHE A 15 13.07 -37.99 4.63
C PHE A 15 14.33 -38.65 4.06
N LEU A 16 14.38 -38.99 2.76
CA LEU A 16 15.62 -39.47 2.13
C LEU A 16 16.70 -38.36 2.08
N GLY A 17 16.31 -37.10 1.90
CA GLY A 17 17.23 -35.96 1.98
C GLY A 17 17.80 -35.69 3.38
N MET A 18 17.08 -36.09 4.43
CA MET A 18 17.54 -36.00 5.82
C MET A 18 18.41 -37.19 6.24
N ALA A 19 18.22 -38.37 5.65
CA ALA A 19 19.05 -39.55 5.94
C ALA A 19 20.45 -39.52 5.30
N LEU A 20 20.68 -38.66 4.28
CA LEU A 20 21.97 -38.52 3.58
C LEU A 20 22.82 -37.31 4.06
N ARG A 21 22.45 -36.64 5.16
CA ARG A 21 23.28 -35.58 5.80
C ARG A 21 23.58 -35.82 7.28
N GLY A 22 23.27 -37.01 7.79
CA GLY A 22 23.47 -37.38 9.20
C GLY A 22 24.72 -38.23 9.43
N ALA A 23 25.90 -37.82 8.97
CA ALA A 23 27.17 -38.36 9.42
C ALA A 23 28.36 -37.46 8.99
N SER A 24 28.68 -36.45 9.81
CA SER A 24 30.05 -36.06 10.19
C SER A 24 30.10 -34.62 10.71
N ALA A 25 30.97 -34.43 11.71
CA ALA A 25 31.39 -33.16 12.30
C ALA A 25 30.45 -32.51 13.33
N ALA A 26 30.24 -33.22 14.44
CA ALA A 26 30.44 -32.60 15.74
C ALA A 26 31.94 -32.36 15.94
N ALA A 27 32.40 -31.11 16.06
CA ALA A 27 33.65 -30.74 16.74
C ALA A 27 33.77 -29.22 16.90
N SER A 28 33.72 -28.80 18.16
CA SER A 28 34.46 -27.68 18.78
C SER A 28 34.72 -26.40 18.00
N PHE A 29 34.12 -25.29 18.43
CA PHE A 29 34.83 -24.00 18.48
C PHE A 29 34.30 -23.14 19.64
N VAL A 30 34.97 -23.29 20.78
CA VAL A 30 35.03 -22.27 21.83
C VAL A 30 36.49 -21.82 21.93
N ASN A 31 36.72 -20.62 21.40
CA ASN A 31 37.63 -19.60 21.90
C ASN A 31 39.17 -19.76 21.82
N ALA A 32 39.78 -18.62 21.44
CA ALA A 32 41.10 -18.11 21.80
C ALA A 32 42.37 -18.70 21.17
N THR A 33 42.89 -17.99 20.15
CA THR A 33 44.31 -17.60 20.14
C THR A 33 44.47 -16.26 19.43
N ALA A 34 44.89 -15.25 20.20
CA ALA A 34 45.44 -14.00 19.70
C ALA A 34 46.96 -14.17 19.46
N ASN A 35 47.53 -13.25 18.66
CA ASN A 35 48.94 -13.05 18.29
C ASN A 35 49.45 -13.78 17.03
N GLY A 36 49.86 -12.97 16.04
CA GLY A 36 50.55 -13.39 14.83
C GLY A 36 50.76 -12.22 13.85
N THR A 37 51.92 -11.59 13.98
CA THR A 37 52.46 -10.38 13.32
C THR A 37 52.58 -10.45 11.78
N VAL A 38 52.16 -9.37 11.09
CA VAL A 38 52.71 -8.70 9.87
C VAL A 38 53.02 -9.51 8.58
N LYS A 39 52.45 -9.06 7.45
CA LYS A 39 53.19 -8.59 6.25
C LYS A 39 52.26 -7.90 5.24
N VAL A 40 52.54 -6.63 4.97
CA VAL A 40 52.10 -5.89 3.77
C VAL A 40 53.18 -6.10 2.68
N PRO A 41 52.82 -6.26 1.41
CA PRO A 41 53.70 -5.86 0.31
C PRO A 41 53.19 -4.59 -0.34
N GLN A 42 54.14 -3.67 -0.50
CA GLN A 42 54.05 -2.38 -1.15
C GLN A 42 54.54 -2.53 -2.61
N GLU A 43 53.85 -1.80 -3.52
CA GLU A 43 54.34 -1.21 -4.79
C GLU A 43 54.12 -1.88 -6.16
N PHE A 44 54.07 -0.95 -7.15
CA PHE A 44 53.96 -0.98 -8.61
C PHE A 44 52.54 -1.11 -9.22
N SER A 45 52.00 -0.18 -10.01
CA SER A 45 52.30 1.20 -10.42
C SER A 45 51.07 1.71 -11.23
N PRO A 46 50.89 3.04 -11.42
CA PRO A 46 49.70 3.63 -12.02
C PRO A 46 49.85 3.83 -13.54
N GLU A 47 48.88 3.38 -14.36
CA GLU A 47 48.49 4.03 -15.62
C GLU A 47 47.42 3.23 -16.40
N LYS A 48 46.35 3.94 -16.83
CA LYS A 48 45.50 3.81 -18.05
C LYS A 48 43.99 3.67 -17.83
N GLY A 49 43.30 4.81 -18.00
CA GLY A 49 42.26 4.96 -19.03
C GLY A 49 40.79 4.68 -18.64
N PRO A 50 39.82 5.43 -19.20
CA PRO A 50 38.52 5.69 -18.61
C PRO A 50 37.46 4.64 -18.99
N GLY A 51 36.73 4.15 -18.01
CA GLY A 51 35.66 3.16 -18.21
C GLY A 51 35.22 2.53 -16.90
N GLY A 52 34.99 3.35 -15.88
CA GLY A 52 34.61 2.87 -14.55
C GLY A 52 33.16 2.44 -14.50
N GLU A 53 32.87 1.20 -14.90
CA GLU A 53 31.80 0.45 -14.26
C GLU A 53 32.06 0.50 -12.75
N VAL A 54 31.21 1.20 -12.01
CA VAL A 54 31.20 1.11 -10.56
C VAL A 54 30.62 -0.26 -10.21
N GLN A 55 31.42 -1.32 -10.37
CA GLN A 55 31.18 -2.57 -9.67
C GLN A 55 31.30 -2.28 -8.19
N PRO A 56 30.28 -2.57 -7.37
CA PRO A 56 30.42 -2.38 -5.94
C PRO A 56 31.48 -3.37 -5.45
N GLN A 57 32.62 -2.85 -4.99
CA GLN A 57 33.69 -3.61 -4.36
C GLN A 57 33.13 -4.35 -3.14
N PHE A 58 32.70 -5.60 -3.35
CA PHE A 58 32.40 -6.55 -2.28
C PHE A 58 33.08 -7.86 -2.64
N GLY A 59 34.16 -8.18 -1.93
CA GLY A 59 34.81 -9.48 -2.05
C GLY A 59 33.79 -10.63 -1.95
N GLY A 60 33.65 -11.39 -3.04
CA GLY A 60 32.98 -12.70 -3.07
C GLY A 60 31.45 -12.75 -2.93
N ALA A 61 30.72 -11.64 -3.05
CA ALA A 61 29.25 -11.64 -2.92
C ALA A 61 28.53 -11.43 -4.26
N THR A 62 27.73 -12.40 -4.71
CA THR A 62 26.91 -12.29 -5.91
C THR A 62 25.56 -11.61 -5.59
N VAL A 63 25.15 -10.63 -6.38
CA VAL A 63 23.85 -9.97 -6.28
C VAL A 63 22.86 -10.59 -7.27
N VAL A 64 21.64 -10.89 -6.83
CA VAL A 64 20.55 -11.39 -7.67
C VAL A 64 19.41 -10.37 -7.69
N VAL A 65 19.03 -9.96 -8.90
CA VAL A 65 17.96 -8.99 -9.16
C VAL A 65 16.75 -9.71 -9.75
N GLU A 66 16.06 -10.44 -8.89
CA GLU A 66 14.82 -11.17 -9.21
C GLU A 66 13.82 -10.98 -8.06
N PRO A 67 12.50 -11.10 -8.33
CA PRO A 67 11.50 -10.95 -7.29
C PRO A 67 11.79 -11.85 -6.08
N PHE A 68 11.61 -11.35 -4.86
CA PHE A 68 11.98 -12.11 -3.67
C PHE A 68 11.00 -12.00 -2.51
N LEU A 69 11.05 -13.01 -1.63
CA LEU A 69 10.34 -13.06 -0.36
C LEU A 69 11.29 -13.52 0.73
N GLU A 70 11.43 -12.72 1.78
CA GLU A 70 12.09 -13.10 3.03
C GLU A 70 11.03 -13.36 4.11
N VAL A 71 11.03 -14.58 4.63
CA VAL A 71 10.04 -15.05 5.61
C VAL A 71 10.68 -16.01 6.61
N PHE A 72 10.17 -16.03 7.84
CA PHE A 72 10.57 -16.99 8.86
C PHE A 72 9.65 -18.22 8.82
N VAL A 73 10.18 -19.43 8.94
CA VAL A 73 9.38 -20.66 9.06
C VAL A 73 9.79 -21.42 10.34
N PRO A 74 8.87 -21.65 11.30
CA PRO A 74 9.13 -22.45 12.50
C PRO A 74 9.77 -23.79 12.17
N GLY A 75 10.85 -24.12 12.87
CA GLY A 75 11.62 -25.35 12.64
C GLY A 75 12.61 -25.31 11.47
N ILE A 76 12.53 -24.31 10.58
CA ILE A 76 13.46 -24.15 9.45
C ILE A 76 14.34 -22.89 9.60
N GLY A 77 13.78 -21.80 10.11
CA GLY A 77 14.46 -20.51 10.22
C GLY A 77 14.08 -19.53 9.10
N TRP A 78 14.95 -18.55 8.84
CA TRP A 78 14.74 -17.56 7.78
C TRP A 78 14.99 -18.17 6.39
N ILE A 79 14.03 -18.00 5.49
CA ILE A 79 14.07 -18.46 4.11
C ILE A 79 13.97 -17.26 3.18
N VAL A 80 14.86 -17.22 2.18
CA VAL A 80 14.79 -16.27 1.06
C VAL A 80 14.42 -17.02 -0.21
N ALA A 81 13.19 -16.83 -0.67
CA ALA A 81 12.71 -17.31 -1.96
C ALA A 81 12.96 -16.27 -3.04
N ILE A 82 13.35 -16.73 -4.24
CA ILE A 82 13.64 -15.89 -5.42
C ILE A 82 12.78 -16.42 -6.58
N GLY A 83 12.21 -15.53 -7.39
CA GLY A 83 11.42 -15.85 -8.59
C GLY A 83 9.91 -15.65 -8.40
N SER A 84 9.13 -16.17 -9.35
CA SER A 84 7.67 -15.97 -9.45
C SER A 84 6.84 -16.61 -8.33
N ILE A 85 7.45 -17.44 -7.48
CA ILE A 85 6.78 -18.23 -6.41
C ILE A 85 6.42 -17.37 -5.17
N VAL A 86 6.88 -16.11 -5.11
CA VAL A 86 6.62 -15.17 -4.01
C VAL A 86 5.12 -15.04 -3.66
N ALA A 87 4.24 -15.02 -4.65
CA ALA A 87 2.79 -14.94 -4.44
C ALA A 87 2.17 -16.23 -3.85
N ALA A 88 2.77 -17.39 -4.13
CA ALA A 88 2.24 -18.68 -3.69
C ALA A 88 2.60 -19.00 -2.23
N ILE A 89 3.78 -18.56 -1.76
CA ILE A 89 4.26 -18.85 -0.40
C ILE A 89 3.54 -17.98 0.64
N ALA A 90 3.22 -16.72 0.33
CA ALA A 90 2.51 -15.83 1.27
C ALA A 90 1.16 -16.40 1.76
N LYS A 91 0.47 -17.22 0.94
CA LYS A 91 -0.83 -17.84 1.27
C LYS A 91 -0.81 -18.80 2.44
N TYR A 92 0.32 -19.49 2.65
CA TYR A 92 0.34 -20.69 3.49
C TYR A 92 1.05 -20.51 4.83
N VAL A 93 1.82 -19.44 5.00
CA VAL A 93 2.70 -19.34 6.18
C VAL A 93 2.11 -18.49 7.30
N TYR A 94 1.37 -17.37 7.07
CA TYR A 94 0.92 -16.47 8.16
C TYR A 94 -0.35 -15.63 7.92
N SER A 95 -0.68 -14.80 8.91
CA SER A 95 -1.97 -14.13 9.15
C SER A 95 -2.70 -13.66 7.87
N LYS A 96 -3.89 -14.25 7.64
CA LYS A 96 -4.75 -14.01 6.47
C LYS A 96 -4.83 -12.56 5.98
N PRO A 97 -5.02 -11.53 6.83
CA PRO A 97 -5.16 -10.17 6.30
C PRO A 97 -3.86 -9.60 5.70
N VAL A 98 -2.69 -9.89 6.28
CA VAL A 98 -1.42 -9.34 5.77
C VAL A 98 -0.99 -10.06 4.48
N SER A 99 -1.21 -11.38 4.41
CA SER A 99 -0.89 -12.15 3.21
C SER A 99 -1.78 -11.78 2.03
N GLU A 100 -3.09 -11.65 2.23
CA GLU A 100 -4.04 -11.22 1.19
C GLU A 100 -3.77 -9.80 0.70
N PHE A 101 -3.45 -8.88 1.62
CA PHE A 101 -3.01 -7.53 1.27
C PHE A 101 -1.75 -7.57 0.41
N THR A 102 -0.74 -8.33 0.84
CA THR A 102 0.58 -8.39 0.19
C THR A 102 0.46 -8.99 -1.20
N GLU A 103 -0.27 -10.10 -1.36
CA GLU A 103 -0.52 -10.74 -2.67
C GLU A 103 -1.14 -9.73 -3.63
N ALA A 104 -2.20 -9.04 -3.20
CA ALA A 104 -2.91 -8.07 -4.01
C ALA A 104 -2.10 -6.81 -4.33
N PHE A 105 -1.24 -6.36 -3.42
CA PHE A 105 -0.36 -5.21 -3.66
C PHE A 105 0.75 -5.56 -4.65
N VAL A 106 1.44 -6.69 -4.44
CA VAL A 106 2.58 -7.15 -5.24
C VAL A 106 2.16 -7.54 -6.66
N SER A 107 0.91 -7.99 -6.86
CA SER A 107 0.38 -8.31 -8.19
C SER A 107 0.17 -7.09 -9.08
N GLU A 108 0.04 -5.89 -8.50
CA GLU A 108 -0.24 -4.66 -9.26
C GLU A 108 1.05 -3.93 -9.65
N ILE A 109 2.15 -4.09 -8.88
CA ILE A 109 3.42 -3.39 -9.14
C ILE A 109 4.33 -4.16 -10.12
N PRO A 110 5.14 -3.45 -10.95
CA PRO A 110 6.11 -4.07 -11.83
C PRO A 110 7.11 -4.97 -11.10
N ASP A 111 7.55 -6.05 -11.74
CA ASP A 111 8.54 -6.98 -11.21
C ASP A 111 9.92 -6.35 -10.99
N LYS A 112 10.28 -5.40 -11.84
CA LYS A 112 11.56 -4.70 -11.79
C LYS A 112 11.40 -3.22 -12.12
N ILE A 113 12.33 -2.42 -11.61
CA ILE A 113 12.49 -1.01 -11.97
C ILE A 113 13.97 -0.70 -12.20
N LYS A 114 14.24 0.37 -12.95
CA LYS A 114 15.55 1.01 -12.98
C LYS A 114 15.58 2.17 -12.00
N ASP A 115 16.60 2.22 -11.16
CA ASP A 115 16.86 3.32 -10.22
C ASP A 115 18.28 3.83 -10.49
N GLY A 116 18.38 4.91 -11.27
CA GLY A 116 19.65 5.33 -11.88
C GLY A 116 20.23 4.25 -12.79
N ASN A 117 21.45 3.82 -12.50
CA ASN A 117 22.17 2.77 -13.26
C ASN A 117 21.94 1.35 -12.71
N GLN A 118 21.12 1.19 -11.66
CA GLN A 118 20.89 -0.11 -11.01
C GLN A 118 19.49 -0.64 -11.33
N GLU A 119 19.42 -1.93 -11.64
CA GLU A 119 18.14 -2.66 -11.71
C GLU A 119 17.79 -3.19 -10.32
N LEU A 120 16.53 -3.01 -9.92
CA LEU A 120 15.99 -3.51 -8.66
C LEU A 120 14.77 -4.37 -8.93
N ALA A 121 14.62 -5.45 -8.17
CA ALA A 121 13.46 -6.33 -8.26
C ALA A 121 12.50 -6.11 -7.08
N LYS A 122 11.20 -6.33 -7.30
CA LYS A 122 10.21 -6.21 -6.23
C LYS A 122 10.46 -7.25 -5.15
N GLY A 123 10.28 -6.85 -3.91
CA GLY A 123 10.64 -7.64 -2.75
C GLY A 123 9.66 -7.47 -1.61
N VAL A 124 9.49 -8.54 -0.84
CA VAL A 124 8.73 -8.54 0.40
C VAL A 124 9.60 -9.07 1.53
N LYS A 125 9.65 -8.35 2.64
CA LYS A 125 10.20 -8.82 3.91
C LYS A 125 9.11 -8.92 4.94
N MET A 126 8.95 -10.08 5.55
CA MET A 126 8.01 -10.28 6.65
C MET A 126 8.75 -10.36 7.98
N ASN A 127 8.11 -9.92 9.06
CA ASN A 127 8.62 -10.17 10.41
C ASN A 127 8.41 -11.64 10.82
N PHE A 128 9.03 -12.04 11.94
CA PHE A 128 8.96 -13.40 12.48
C PHE A 128 7.53 -13.98 12.57
N TRP A 129 6.55 -13.14 12.92
CA TRP A 129 5.15 -13.54 13.12
C TRP A 129 4.28 -13.42 11.85
N GLY A 130 4.84 -12.93 10.74
CA GLY A 130 4.08 -12.60 9.52
C GLY A 130 2.93 -11.61 9.76
N SER A 131 3.05 -10.78 10.79
CA SER A 131 2.10 -9.73 11.18
C SER A 131 2.48 -8.36 10.63
N LYS A 132 3.70 -8.22 10.07
CA LYS A 132 4.22 -7.03 9.44
C LYS A 132 4.89 -7.41 8.13
N ALA A 133 4.56 -6.70 7.06
CA ALA A 133 5.21 -6.82 5.77
C ALA A 133 5.79 -5.47 5.34
N GLU A 134 7.03 -5.50 4.87
CA GLU A 134 7.69 -4.41 4.16
C GLU A 134 7.77 -4.80 2.69
N ILE A 135 7.23 -3.94 1.82
CA ILE A 135 7.16 -4.16 0.37
C ILE A 135 7.94 -3.04 -0.30
N GLY A 136 8.82 -3.37 -1.23
CA GLY A 136 9.62 -2.39 -1.94
C GLY A 136 10.42 -2.99 -3.10
N TYR A 137 11.41 -2.26 -3.57
CA TYR A 137 12.37 -2.71 -4.58
C TYR A 137 13.75 -2.92 -3.96
N GLY A 138 14.42 -3.97 -4.40
CA GLY A 138 15.62 -4.48 -3.76
C GLY A 138 16.37 -5.54 -4.56
N TYR A 139 17.27 -6.23 -3.88
CA TYR A 139 18.04 -7.34 -4.43
C TYR A 139 18.35 -8.37 -3.35
N VAL A 140 18.81 -9.55 -3.76
CA VAL A 140 19.28 -10.60 -2.85
C VAL A 140 20.79 -10.71 -2.94
N LYS A 141 21.49 -10.54 -1.81
CA LYS A 141 22.93 -10.75 -1.68
C LYS A 141 23.21 -12.21 -1.30
N LYS A 142 24.00 -12.92 -2.10
CA LYS A 142 24.53 -14.25 -1.77
C LYS A 142 25.89 -14.07 -1.09
N LYS A 143 26.06 -14.55 0.14
CA LYS A 143 27.36 -14.62 0.83
C LYS A 143 28.13 -15.88 0.38
N TRP A 144 29.45 -15.88 0.62
CA TRP A 144 30.42 -16.86 0.10
C TRP A 144 29.92 -18.32 0.22
N TRP A 145 30.11 -19.11 -0.85
CA TRP A 145 29.55 -20.46 -1.09
C TRP A 145 28.04 -20.57 -1.36
N GLY A 146 27.30 -19.46 -1.47
CA GLY A 146 25.88 -19.48 -1.86
C GLY A 146 24.91 -20.02 -0.80
N LEU A 147 25.43 -20.39 0.37
CA LEU A 147 24.67 -20.99 1.48
C LEU A 147 23.80 -19.99 2.23
N LYS A 148 24.20 -18.71 2.28
CA LYS A 148 23.43 -17.64 2.93
C LYS A 148 22.97 -16.61 1.91
N LYS A 149 21.65 -16.41 1.84
CA LYS A 149 20.99 -15.37 1.07
C LYS A 149 20.48 -14.31 2.03
N GLU A 150 20.70 -13.06 1.69
CA GLU A 150 20.21 -11.91 2.44
C GLU A 150 19.40 -11.05 1.48
N ALA A 151 18.10 -10.93 1.71
CA ALA A 151 17.27 -10.01 0.96
C ALA A 151 17.53 -8.58 1.45
N VAL A 152 17.53 -7.60 0.56
CA VAL A 152 17.73 -6.19 0.91
C VAL A 152 16.71 -5.36 0.14
N ILE A 153 15.84 -4.65 0.84
CA ILE A 153 14.96 -3.64 0.23
C ILE A 153 15.69 -2.30 0.35
N VAL A 154 16.05 -1.72 -0.78
CA VAL A 154 16.72 -0.40 -0.83
C VAL A 154 15.73 0.73 -1.09
N LYS A 155 14.60 0.43 -1.75
CA LYS A 155 13.54 1.41 -2.05
C LYS A 155 12.22 0.92 -1.46
N PRO A 156 11.95 1.18 -0.17
CA PRO A 156 10.71 0.78 0.47
C PRO A 156 9.53 1.56 -0.13
N ILE A 157 8.44 0.87 -0.45
CA ILE A 157 7.20 1.48 -0.94
C ILE A 157 6.22 1.64 0.21
N ILE A 158 5.98 0.55 0.95
CA ILE A 158 5.03 0.52 2.04
C ILE A 158 5.44 -0.48 3.11
N THR A 159 5.13 -0.12 4.35
CA THR A 159 5.13 -1.05 5.47
C THR A 159 3.71 -1.16 6.01
N ILE A 160 3.25 -2.39 6.22
CA ILE A 160 1.90 -2.67 6.69
C ILE A 160 1.92 -3.68 7.82
N THR A 161 1.08 -3.47 8.82
CA THR A 161 0.85 -4.39 9.93
C THR A 161 -0.56 -4.98 9.88
N ARG A 162 -0.76 -6.11 10.55
CA ARG A 162 -2.06 -6.77 10.70
C ARG A 162 -3.14 -5.81 11.23
N ASP A 163 -2.80 -5.01 12.23
CA ASP A 163 -3.75 -4.09 12.86
C ASP A 163 -4.09 -2.93 11.94
N GLU A 164 -3.16 -2.48 11.09
CA GLU A 164 -3.44 -1.47 10.07
C GLU A 164 -4.33 -1.99 8.94
N VAL A 165 -4.20 -3.26 8.54
CA VAL A 165 -5.11 -3.87 7.56
C VAL A 165 -6.51 -4.02 8.16
N LYS A 166 -6.59 -4.50 9.40
CA LYS A 166 -7.87 -4.65 10.11
C LYS A 166 -8.56 -3.32 10.39
N ALA A 167 -7.80 -2.26 10.66
CA ALA A 167 -8.34 -0.94 10.96
C ALA A 167 -9.17 -0.32 9.81
N VAL A 168 -9.13 -0.89 8.61
CA VAL A 168 -9.93 -0.43 7.45
C VAL A 168 -10.83 -1.53 6.88
N GLU A 169 -11.02 -2.64 7.59
CA GLU A 169 -11.79 -3.80 7.10
C GLU A 169 -13.27 -3.46 6.88
N ASP A 170 -13.77 -2.45 7.60
CA ASP A 170 -15.10 -1.90 7.41
C ASP A 170 -15.26 -1.22 6.05
N LEU A 171 -14.20 -0.71 5.43
CA LEU A 171 -14.25 -0.09 4.09
C LEU A 171 -13.81 -1.06 3.00
N PHE A 172 -12.71 -1.78 3.22
CA PHE A 172 -12.05 -2.56 2.19
C PHE A 172 -11.64 -3.93 2.74
N SER A 173 -11.89 -4.98 1.98
CA SER A 173 -11.21 -6.25 2.24
C SER A 173 -9.68 -6.07 2.13
N PRO A 174 -8.88 -6.92 2.79
CA PRO A 174 -7.42 -6.85 2.69
C PRO A 174 -6.89 -6.80 1.25
N LYS A 175 -7.51 -7.59 0.34
CA LYS A 175 -7.18 -7.60 -1.09
C LYS A 175 -7.49 -6.28 -1.78
N GLU A 176 -8.69 -5.74 -1.57
CA GLU A 176 -9.07 -4.44 -2.16
C GLU A 176 -8.18 -3.32 -1.65
N TYR A 177 -7.80 -3.35 -0.38
CA TYR A 177 -6.91 -2.36 0.19
C TYR A 177 -5.49 -2.46 -0.38
N GLY A 178 -4.98 -3.69 -0.57
CA GLY A 178 -3.71 -3.93 -1.25
C GLY A 178 -3.68 -3.35 -2.66
N LYS A 179 -4.73 -3.63 -3.46
CA LYS A 179 -4.87 -3.05 -4.82
C LYS A 179 -4.95 -1.53 -4.80
N LEU A 180 -5.76 -0.97 -3.92
CA LEU A 180 -5.97 0.47 -3.80
C LEU A 180 -4.64 1.20 -3.52
N LEU A 181 -3.85 0.71 -2.57
CA LEU A 181 -2.57 1.34 -2.21
C LEU A 181 -1.48 1.12 -3.26
N ALA A 182 -1.47 -0.03 -3.95
CA ALA A 182 -0.55 -0.25 -5.06
C ALA A 182 -0.85 0.68 -6.23
N GLN A 183 -2.12 0.83 -6.60
CA GLN A 183 -2.53 1.77 -7.63
C GLN A 183 -2.29 3.23 -7.21
N ALA A 184 -2.43 3.56 -5.92
CA ALA A 184 -2.02 4.87 -5.40
C ALA A 184 -0.54 5.14 -5.71
N TYR A 185 0.33 4.18 -5.36
CA TYR A 185 1.77 4.25 -5.62
C TYR A 185 2.07 4.44 -7.11
N LEU A 186 1.45 3.65 -7.99
CA LEU A 186 1.61 3.77 -9.44
C LEU A 186 1.12 5.11 -10.00
N ASN A 187 0.13 5.73 -9.33
CA ASN A 187 -0.36 7.07 -9.65
C ASN A 187 0.46 8.21 -9.01
N GLY A 188 1.64 7.91 -8.46
CA GLY A 188 2.56 8.87 -7.87
C GLY A 188 2.20 9.32 -6.46
N TRP A 189 1.32 8.61 -5.75
CA TRP A 189 1.13 8.83 -4.32
C TRP A 189 2.21 8.12 -3.49
N ASP A 190 2.55 8.73 -2.36
CA ASP A 190 3.17 7.99 -1.27
C ASP A 190 2.14 7.00 -0.70
N ALA A 191 2.45 5.70 -0.78
CA ALA A 191 1.56 4.64 -0.33
C ALA A 191 1.28 4.70 1.18
N ASN A 192 2.24 5.17 2.00
CA ASN A 192 2.02 5.36 3.44
C ASN A 192 1.10 6.56 3.73
N LYS A 193 1.15 7.63 2.93
CA LYS A 193 0.19 8.74 3.04
C LYS A 193 -1.22 8.29 2.64
N ALA A 194 -1.37 7.54 1.54
CA ALA A 194 -2.64 6.97 1.13
C ALA A 194 -3.20 6.00 2.20
N LYS A 195 -2.35 5.14 2.77
CA LYS A 195 -2.66 4.26 3.92
C LYS A 195 -3.19 5.07 5.11
N LYS A 196 -2.47 6.12 5.51
CA LYS A 196 -2.83 6.98 6.64
C LYS A 196 -4.19 7.66 6.40
N LEU A 197 -4.41 8.21 5.21
CA LEU A 197 -5.68 8.85 4.85
C LEU A 197 -6.86 7.87 4.94
N ALA A 198 -6.74 6.67 4.37
CA ALA A 198 -7.80 5.66 4.41
C ALA A 198 -8.16 5.28 5.86
N LYS A 199 -7.15 5.06 6.71
CA LYS A 199 -7.34 4.74 8.13
C LYS A 199 -7.98 5.88 8.91
N GLU A 200 -7.50 7.11 8.72
CA GLU A 200 -8.07 8.28 9.40
C GLU A 200 -9.50 8.53 8.96
N PHE A 201 -9.79 8.35 7.67
CA PHE A 201 -11.13 8.51 7.15
C PHE A 201 -12.08 7.47 7.73
N ASP A 202 -11.72 6.18 7.73
CA ASP A 202 -12.53 5.10 8.32
C ASP A 202 -12.98 5.43 9.75
N LYS A 203 -12.04 5.91 10.57
CA LYS A 203 -12.30 6.30 11.95
C LYS A 203 -13.29 7.45 12.08
N GLN A 204 -13.24 8.41 11.16
CA GLN A 204 -13.96 9.68 11.31
C GLN A 204 -15.30 9.73 10.60
N TYR A 205 -15.44 9.10 9.42
CA TYR A 205 -16.67 9.22 8.63
C TYR A 205 -17.89 8.62 9.35
N LYS A 206 -17.69 7.59 10.19
CA LYS A 206 -18.75 6.93 10.96
C LYS A 206 -19.49 7.90 11.90
N ASN A 207 -18.75 8.85 12.45
CA ASN A 207 -19.25 9.91 13.34
C ASN A 207 -19.61 11.20 12.60
N PHE A 208 -19.49 11.22 11.28
CA PHE A 208 -19.84 12.40 10.50
C PHE A 208 -21.35 12.66 10.58
N ARG A 209 -21.72 13.79 11.18
CA ARG A 209 -23.10 14.25 11.32
C ARG A 209 -23.15 15.74 11.03
N VAL A 210 -23.86 16.11 9.97
CA VAL A 210 -24.05 17.50 9.58
C VAL A 210 -25.47 17.71 9.11
N LYS A 211 -26.17 18.69 9.69
CA LYS A 211 -27.52 19.06 9.26
C LYS A 211 -27.50 19.96 8.04
N PHE A 212 -28.18 19.56 6.97
CA PHE A 212 -28.49 20.43 5.84
C PHE A 212 -29.80 21.17 6.15
N ARG A 213 -29.75 22.48 6.36
CA ARG A 213 -30.86 23.30 6.90
C ARG A 213 -32.11 23.44 6.02
N GLY A 214 -32.18 22.76 4.87
CA GLY A 214 -33.20 23.00 3.86
C GLY A 214 -33.08 24.39 3.23
N ARG A 215 -33.59 24.57 2.01
CA ARG A 215 -33.70 25.87 1.34
C ARG A 215 -34.43 25.75 0.01
N TYR A 216 -35.01 26.86 -0.44
CA TYR A 216 -35.50 26.98 -1.81
C TYR A 216 -34.34 27.37 -2.74
N ALA A 217 -34.16 26.62 -3.84
CA ALA A 217 -33.16 26.91 -4.87
C ALA A 217 -33.59 26.27 -6.19
N CYS A 218 -33.09 26.78 -7.32
CA CYS A 218 -33.31 26.17 -8.64
C CYS A 218 -34.80 25.89 -8.95
N GLY A 219 -35.73 26.75 -8.48
CA GLY A 219 -37.17 26.57 -8.66
C GLY A 219 -37.82 25.44 -7.84
N SER A 220 -37.13 24.88 -6.83
CA SER A 220 -37.66 23.80 -6.00
C SER A 220 -37.23 23.92 -4.53
N TYR A 221 -38.01 23.28 -3.65
CA TYR A 221 -37.68 23.21 -2.22
C TYR A 221 -36.84 21.96 -1.92
N PHE A 222 -35.68 22.18 -1.28
CA PHE A 222 -34.83 21.13 -0.73
C PHE A 222 -35.11 21.02 0.76
N PRO A 223 -35.63 19.89 1.24
CA PRO A 223 -36.02 19.73 2.64
C PRO A 223 -34.82 19.82 3.59
N GLU A 224 -35.10 20.08 4.87
CA GLU A 224 -34.09 19.91 5.91
C GLU A 224 -33.84 18.43 6.16
N GLY A 225 -32.59 18.06 6.47
CA GLY A 225 -32.26 16.68 6.82
C GLY A 225 -30.81 16.50 7.24
N ASP A 226 -30.54 15.43 7.98
CA ASP A 226 -29.16 15.07 8.34
C ASP A 226 -28.42 14.49 7.15
N VAL A 227 -27.18 14.93 6.95
CA VAL A 227 -26.26 14.33 5.99
C VAL A 227 -25.44 13.27 6.70
N ILE A 228 -25.51 12.04 6.18
CA ILE A 228 -24.71 10.92 6.64
C ILE A 228 -23.78 10.42 5.55
N ILE A 229 -22.60 9.94 5.97
CA ILE A 229 -21.69 9.19 5.11
C ILE A 229 -21.87 7.72 5.45
N GLU A 230 -22.55 6.98 4.58
CA GLU A 230 -22.65 5.52 4.67
C GLU A 230 -21.36 4.89 4.11
N LYS A 231 -21.07 3.62 4.50
CA LYS A 231 -19.98 2.83 3.90
C LYS A 231 -20.06 2.90 2.37
N GLY A 232 -21.25 2.67 1.83
CA GLY A 232 -21.53 2.73 0.40
C GLY A 232 -20.82 1.63 -0.39
N ASN A 233 -20.48 1.93 -1.63
CA ASN A 233 -19.82 1.03 -2.58
C ASN A 233 -19.00 1.85 -3.58
N ASP A 234 -18.67 1.29 -4.75
CA ASP A 234 -17.86 1.99 -5.77
C ASP A 234 -18.57 3.17 -6.47
N LYS A 235 -19.86 3.40 -6.18
CA LYS A 235 -20.67 4.46 -6.78
C LYS A 235 -21.04 5.60 -5.81
N TYR A 236 -21.03 5.35 -4.50
CA TYR A 236 -21.37 6.36 -3.49
C TYR A 236 -20.78 6.03 -2.12
N GLY A 237 -20.78 7.02 -1.21
CA GLY A 237 -20.40 6.84 0.19
C GLY A 237 -18.89 6.86 0.43
N ALA A 238 -18.48 6.33 1.58
CA ALA A 238 -17.09 6.34 2.04
C ALA A 238 -16.15 5.58 1.08
N VAL A 239 -16.56 4.38 0.63
CA VAL A 239 -15.79 3.54 -0.30
C VAL A 239 -15.53 4.27 -1.60
N HIS A 240 -16.58 4.79 -2.25
CA HIS A 240 -16.45 5.56 -3.50
C HIS A 240 -15.56 6.77 -3.33
N PHE A 241 -15.76 7.55 -2.27
CA PHE A 241 -14.99 8.75 -2.01
C PHE A 241 -13.50 8.47 -1.86
N ILE A 242 -13.13 7.50 -1.01
CA ILE A 242 -11.73 7.17 -0.77
C ILE A 242 -11.08 6.55 -2.00
N LYS A 243 -11.73 5.61 -2.69
CA LYS A 243 -11.22 5.04 -3.95
C LYS A 243 -10.97 6.14 -4.98
N ARG A 244 -11.96 6.99 -5.23
CA ARG A 244 -11.85 8.07 -6.21
C ARG A 244 -10.73 9.05 -5.87
N HIS A 245 -10.63 9.41 -4.59
CA HIS A 245 -9.65 10.34 -4.09
C HIS A 245 -8.21 9.79 -4.26
N ILE A 246 -7.97 8.58 -3.77
CA ILE A 246 -6.63 7.95 -3.84
C ILE A 246 -6.24 7.66 -5.29
N LEU A 247 -7.16 7.11 -6.09
CA LEU A 247 -6.90 6.72 -7.49
C LEU A 247 -6.94 7.90 -8.47
N ARG A 248 -7.26 9.10 -8.01
CA ARG A 248 -7.42 10.31 -8.83
C ARG A 248 -8.34 10.12 -10.04
N GLN A 249 -9.36 9.26 -9.91
CA GLN A 249 -10.21 8.88 -11.05
C GLN A 249 -10.95 10.10 -11.64
N ARG A 250 -10.85 10.25 -12.97
CA ARG A 250 -11.53 11.30 -13.76
C ARG A 250 -13.03 10.99 -13.85
N LEU A 251 -13.89 11.98 -13.57
CA LEU A 251 -15.27 11.96 -14.08
C LEU A 251 -15.26 12.48 -15.51
N GLY A 252 -15.59 11.62 -16.49
CA GLY A 252 -16.02 12.04 -17.83
C GLY A 252 -15.00 12.79 -18.71
N LYS A 253 -15.47 13.19 -19.90
CA LYS A 253 -14.67 13.67 -21.05
C LYS A 253 -14.12 15.10 -20.99
N LYS A 254 -14.26 15.85 -19.89
CA LYS A 254 -13.64 17.19 -19.76
C LYS A 254 -13.04 17.36 -18.37
N GLY A 255 -11.71 17.33 -18.34
CA GLY A 255 -10.91 17.18 -17.14
C GLY A 255 -11.12 18.27 -16.09
N LYS A 256 -11.40 17.83 -14.86
CA LYS A 256 -10.84 18.41 -13.63
C LYS A 256 -10.49 17.25 -12.70
N LEU A 257 -9.24 17.21 -12.24
CA LEU A 257 -8.73 16.21 -11.30
C LEU A 257 -9.43 16.44 -9.96
N THR A 258 -10.47 15.66 -9.68
CA THR A 258 -11.20 15.71 -8.42
C THR A 258 -10.44 14.98 -7.33
N VAL A 259 -9.58 15.70 -6.61
CA VAL A 259 -8.87 15.15 -5.45
C VAL A 259 -8.49 16.31 -4.53
N PHE A 260 -8.87 16.24 -3.24
CA PHE A 260 -8.22 17.09 -2.24
C PHE A 260 -6.70 16.80 -2.26
N PRO A 261 -5.82 17.75 -1.93
CA PRO A 261 -4.39 17.46 -1.89
C PRO A 261 -4.05 16.28 -0.96
N SER A 262 -3.08 15.46 -1.36
CA SER A 262 -2.72 14.21 -0.66
C SER A 262 -2.09 14.42 0.72
N ASP A 263 -1.70 15.65 1.04
CA ASP A 263 -1.21 16.08 2.35
C ASP A 263 -2.33 16.50 3.30
N TRP A 264 -3.60 16.52 2.86
CA TRP A 264 -4.72 16.93 3.72
C TRP A 264 -5.21 15.74 4.54
N SER A 265 -5.41 15.96 5.84
CA SER A 265 -5.96 14.94 6.74
C SER A 265 -7.44 14.68 6.46
N ALA A 266 -7.92 13.50 6.85
CA ALA A 266 -9.33 13.17 6.73
C ALA A 266 -10.22 14.15 7.50
N ASP A 267 -9.79 14.61 8.68
CA ASP A 267 -10.52 15.59 9.51
C ASP A 267 -10.70 16.92 8.79
N PHE A 268 -9.64 17.39 8.15
CA PHE A 268 -9.68 18.65 7.42
C PHE A 268 -10.64 18.56 6.23
N ILE A 269 -10.56 17.47 5.48
CA ILE A 269 -11.44 17.19 4.34
C ILE A 269 -12.91 17.10 4.79
N LEU A 270 -13.19 16.30 5.82
CA LEU A 270 -14.54 16.15 6.36
C LEU A 270 -15.08 17.47 6.92
N SER A 271 -14.23 18.28 7.56
CA SER A 271 -14.61 19.61 8.03
C SER A 271 -14.97 20.56 6.89
N LEU A 272 -14.24 20.53 5.77
CA LEU A 272 -14.59 21.28 4.56
C LEU A 272 -15.92 20.82 3.96
N ILE A 273 -16.13 19.51 3.87
CA ILE A 273 -17.38 18.91 3.39
C ILE A 273 -18.54 19.38 4.27
N GLY A 274 -18.39 19.27 5.59
CA GLY A 274 -19.42 19.70 6.54
C GLY A 274 -19.74 21.19 6.48
N GLU A 275 -18.72 22.04 6.36
CA GLU A 275 -18.91 23.48 6.21
C GLU A 275 -19.57 23.84 4.86
N THR A 276 -19.27 23.08 3.81
CA THR A 276 -19.92 23.20 2.50
C THR A 276 -21.39 22.83 2.59
N ILE A 277 -21.74 21.72 3.24
CA ILE A 277 -23.14 21.32 3.43
C ILE A 277 -23.92 22.38 4.22
N LYS A 278 -23.33 22.91 5.31
CA LYS A 278 -24.01 23.88 6.17
C LYS A 278 -24.27 25.20 5.45
N LYS A 279 -23.24 25.76 4.80
CA LYS A 279 -23.24 27.16 4.33
C LYS A 279 -23.10 27.34 2.82
N GLY A 280 -22.91 26.26 2.07
CA GLY A 280 -22.80 26.30 0.62
C GLY A 280 -24.12 26.64 -0.06
N ARG A 281 -24.03 26.91 -1.35
CA ARG A 281 -25.16 27.16 -2.26
C ARG A 281 -25.40 25.91 -3.10
N ILE A 282 -26.64 25.69 -3.50
CA ILE A 282 -26.96 24.60 -4.43
C ILE A 282 -26.54 25.04 -5.83
N ASP A 283 -25.81 24.18 -6.53
CA ASP A 283 -25.46 24.39 -7.92
C ASP A 283 -26.64 23.99 -8.82
N CYS A 284 -27.25 25.00 -9.44
CA CYS A 284 -28.37 24.84 -10.37
C CYS A 284 -27.91 24.60 -11.81
N SER A 285 -26.61 24.73 -12.10
CA SER A 285 -26.05 24.54 -13.45
C SER A 285 -25.64 23.10 -13.73
N ASP A 286 -25.67 22.23 -12.72
CA ASP A 286 -25.32 20.82 -12.88
C ASP A 286 -26.40 20.10 -13.72
N PRO A 287 -26.05 19.48 -14.85
CA PRO A 287 -27.03 18.79 -15.70
C PRO A 287 -27.63 17.54 -15.03
N GLU A 288 -27.00 16.98 -14.00
CA GLU A 288 -27.56 15.88 -13.19
C GLU A 288 -28.40 16.38 -12.01
N HIS A 289 -28.63 17.68 -11.92
CA HIS A 289 -29.39 18.31 -10.84
C HIS A 289 -30.84 17.82 -10.83
N THR A 290 -31.24 17.26 -9.71
CA THR A 290 -32.63 16.92 -9.39
C THR A 290 -32.92 17.21 -7.92
N PRO A 291 -34.20 17.38 -7.53
CA PRO A 291 -34.58 17.48 -6.11
C PRO A 291 -34.16 16.26 -5.25
N ARG A 292 -33.77 15.15 -5.89
CA ARG A 292 -33.29 13.92 -5.23
C ARG A 292 -31.77 13.75 -5.28
N LYS A 293 -31.05 14.47 -6.15
CA LYS A 293 -29.59 14.41 -6.31
C LYS A 293 -29.09 15.76 -6.80
N PHE A 294 -28.27 16.44 -6.01
CA PHE A 294 -27.80 17.78 -6.32
C PHE A 294 -26.42 18.02 -5.72
N VAL A 295 -25.80 19.12 -6.14
CA VAL A 295 -24.49 19.55 -5.67
C VAL A 295 -24.64 20.77 -4.77
N VAL A 296 -24.01 20.73 -3.61
CA VAL A 296 -23.79 21.89 -2.75
C VAL A 296 -22.36 22.35 -2.94
N GLU A 297 -22.18 23.62 -3.27
CA GLU A 297 -20.87 24.22 -3.51
C GLU A 297 -20.57 25.39 -2.58
N LYS A 298 -19.31 25.50 -2.17
CA LYS A 298 -18.82 26.64 -1.38
C LYS A 298 -17.40 26.97 -1.80
N ARG A 299 -17.14 28.25 -2.11
CA ARG A 299 -15.79 28.75 -2.34
C ARG A 299 -15.12 29.04 -1.00
N PHE A 300 -13.89 28.57 -0.85
CA PHE A 300 -13.09 28.81 0.35
C PHE A 300 -11.86 29.66 0.00
N GLY A 301 -11.64 30.72 0.81
CA GLY A 301 -10.35 31.41 0.90
C GLY A 301 -9.46 30.65 1.89
N TYR A 302 -9.29 31.19 3.09
CA TYR A 302 -8.68 30.45 4.22
C TYR A 302 -9.73 29.61 4.96
N PHE A 303 -9.34 28.40 5.37
CA PHE A 303 -10.11 27.55 6.27
C PHE A 303 -9.17 26.85 7.26
N ARG A 304 -9.40 27.04 8.57
CA ARG A 304 -8.56 26.52 9.66
C ARG A 304 -7.05 26.73 9.40
N GLY A 305 -6.67 27.97 9.06
CA GLY A 305 -5.27 28.35 8.84
C GLY A 305 -4.66 27.90 7.50
N LYS A 306 -5.41 27.21 6.63
CA LYS A 306 -4.92 26.76 5.31
C LYS A 306 -5.63 27.48 4.19
N TRP A 307 -4.87 27.96 3.20
CA TRP A 307 -5.44 28.52 1.96
C TRP A 307 -5.98 27.40 1.08
N ILE A 308 -7.25 27.50 0.71
CA ILE A 308 -7.95 26.55 -0.17
C ILE A 308 -8.00 27.09 -1.61
N GLY A 309 -8.41 28.36 -1.76
CA GLY A 309 -8.51 29.07 -3.05
C GLY A 309 -9.49 28.49 -4.07
N ARG A 310 -10.19 27.41 -3.74
CA ARG A 310 -11.02 26.60 -4.65
C ARG A 310 -12.46 26.45 -4.16
N LYS A 311 -13.35 26.02 -5.06
CA LYS A 311 -14.70 25.59 -4.66
C LYS A 311 -14.67 24.15 -4.17
N VAL A 312 -15.27 23.88 -3.03
CA VAL A 312 -15.61 22.51 -2.62
C VAL A 312 -17.02 22.23 -3.12
N ARG A 313 -17.19 21.12 -3.84
CA ARG A 313 -18.47 20.63 -4.36
C ARG A 313 -18.78 19.30 -3.65
N VAL A 314 -19.96 19.20 -3.06
CA VAL A 314 -20.45 18.03 -2.33
C VAL A 314 -21.71 17.54 -3.02
N VAL A 315 -21.71 16.28 -3.47
CA VAL A 315 -22.85 15.66 -4.13
C VAL A 315 -23.67 14.90 -3.10
N LEU A 316 -24.94 15.27 -2.96
CA LEU A 316 -25.87 14.67 -2.02
C LEU A 316 -27.04 14.04 -2.77
N SER A 317 -27.62 12.99 -2.18
CA SER A 317 -28.89 12.43 -2.62
C SER A 317 -29.88 12.37 -1.46
N TYR A 318 -31.11 12.81 -1.67
CA TYR A 318 -32.14 12.83 -0.64
C TYR A 318 -32.90 11.50 -0.58
N ASP A 319 -32.86 10.85 0.57
CA ASP A 319 -33.68 9.69 0.90
C ASP A 319 -34.97 10.15 1.58
N ARG A 320 -36.04 10.26 0.78
CA ARG A 320 -37.35 10.72 1.25
C ARG A 320 -37.94 9.84 2.35
N ALA A 321 -37.69 8.53 2.30
CA ALA A 321 -38.28 7.59 3.26
C ALA A 321 -37.66 7.75 4.65
N ARG A 322 -36.36 8.08 4.69
CA ARG A 322 -35.61 8.26 5.94
C ARG A 322 -35.50 9.72 6.40
N GLY A 323 -35.87 10.69 5.56
CA GLY A 323 -35.72 12.12 5.87
C GLY A 323 -34.26 12.57 5.99
N ILE A 324 -33.34 11.89 5.28
CA ILE A 324 -31.90 12.15 5.37
C ILE A 324 -31.28 12.34 3.99
N TYR A 325 -30.09 12.91 3.99
CA TYR A 325 -29.23 13.04 2.82
C TYR A 325 -28.10 12.03 2.87
N LYS A 326 -28.00 11.23 1.81
CA LYS A 326 -26.86 10.34 1.54
C LYS A 326 -25.76 11.12 0.86
N PHE A 327 -24.58 11.09 1.45
CA PHE A 327 -23.37 11.58 0.79
C PHE A 327 -22.98 10.66 -0.37
N ILE A 328 -22.87 11.22 -1.57
CA ILE A 328 -22.40 10.48 -2.74
C ILE A 328 -20.89 10.63 -2.87
N THR A 329 -20.41 11.87 -2.96
CA THR A 329 -18.98 12.19 -3.13
C THR A 329 -18.71 13.68 -2.88
N ALA A 330 -17.45 14.07 -2.83
CA ALA A 330 -17.04 15.48 -2.76
C ALA A 330 -15.71 15.71 -3.48
N TYR A 331 -15.47 16.94 -3.94
CA TYR A 331 -14.26 17.30 -4.66
C TYR A 331 -14.00 18.80 -4.69
N LEU A 332 -12.78 19.18 -5.08
CA LEU A 332 -12.39 20.57 -5.36
C LEU A 332 -12.58 20.89 -6.85
N ASP A 333 -13.09 22.08 -7.14
CA ASP A 333 -13.37 22.63 -8.48
C ASP A 333 -12.61 23.92 -8.79
#